data_AF-A0A6P0JV95-F1
#
_entry.id   AF-A0A6P0JV95-F1
#
_cell.length_a   1.000
_cell.length_b   1.000
_cell.length_c   1.000
_cell.angle_alpha   90.00
_cell.angle_beta   90.00
_cell.angle_gamma   90.00
#
_symmetry.space_group_name_H-M   'P 1'
#
loop_
_entity.id
_entity.type
_entity.pdbx_description
1 polymer ?
#
loop_
_entity_poly.entity_id
_entity_poly.type
_entity_poly.pdbx_seq_one_letter_code
_entity_poly.pdbx_strand_id
1 'polypeptide(L)'
;MNSNFSRLAQINLSGIGCWLTVLLVFMLLSAAGFGWLVNGIFIVFLLLLLAPFAAILVLRWWVSRNLVEDQCPVCDYTFTGFNNVDVRCPSCGEPLTVAENQFKRQTPPGTIDVDAETIEVDVKQLED
;
A
#
# COMPACT_ATOMS: atom_id res chain seq x y z
N MET A 1 -38.87 58.20 33.36
CA MET A 1 -38.63 57.47 32.09
C MET A 1 -37.72 58.33 31.22
N ASN A 2 -36.51 57.84 30.92
CA ASN A 2 -35.43 58.61 30.28
C ASN A 2 -35.46 58.40 28.75
N SER A 3 -35.78 59.46 28.00
CA SER A 3 -35.90 59.47 26.53
C SER A 3 -34.56 59.34 25.78
N ASN A 4 -33.43 59.32 26.49
CA ASN A 4 -32.11 59.08 25.89
C ASN A 4 -31.92 57.63 25.41
N PHE A 5 -32.68 56.67 25.95
CA PHE A 5 -32.58 55.25 25.55
C PHE A 5 -33.12 55.00 24.14
N SER A 6 -34.18 55.69 23.72
CA SER A 6 -34.79 55.48 22.40
C SER A 6 -33.94 56.03 21.25
N ARG A 7 -33.09 57.04 21.49
CA ARG A 7 -32.14 57.54 20.48
C ARG A 7 -30.99 56.57 20.22
N LEU A 8 -30.60 55.77 21.21
CA LEU A 8 -29.60 54.70 21.04
C LEU A 8 -30.16 53.51 20.22
N ALA A 9 -31.46 53.27 20.27
CA ALA A 9 -32.12 52.25 19.44
C ALA A 9 -32.35 52.69 17.98
N GLN A 10 -32.17 53.98 17.67
CA GLN A 10 -32.31 54.56 16.33
C GLN A 10 -31.00 54.63 15.53
N ILE A 11 -29.88 54.15 16.07
CA ILE A 11 -28.60 54.08 15.34
C ILE A 11 -28.83 53.15 14.14
N ASN A 12 -28.64 53.67 12.92
CA ASN A 12 -28.95 53.02 11.63
C ASN A 12 -28.44 51.56 11.56
N LEU A 13 -29.32 50.62 11.85
CA LEU A 13 -29.06 49.18 11.88
C LEU A 13 -29.00 48.53 10.50
N SER A 14 -29.40 49.23 9.43
CA SER A 14 -29.51 48.64 8.08
C SER A 14 -28.19 48.19 7.47
N GLY A 15 -27.06 48.84 7.80
CA GLY A 15 -25.72 48.43 7.34
C GLY A 15 -24.90 47.69 8.40
N ILE A 16 -24.96 48.16 9.64
CA ILE A 16 -24.22 47.59 10.78
C ILE A 16 -24.80 46.25 11.21
N GLY A 17 -26.12 46.05 11.12
CA GLY A 17 -26.76 44.79 11.47
C GLY A 17 -26.29 43.63 10.59
N CYS A 18 -26.06 43.85 9.30
CA CYS A 18 -25.55 42.83 8.38
C CYS A 18 -24.10 42.44 8.70
N TRP A 19 -23.23 43.41 8.97
CA TRP A 19 -21.87 43.11 9.42
C TRP A 19 -21.83 42.47 10.80
N LEU A 20 -22.72 42.88 11.70
CA LEU A 20 -22.85 42.30 13.04
C LEU A 20 -23.34 40.85 12.97
N THR A 21 -24.30 40.52 12.09
CA THR A 21 -24.76 39.14 11.91
C THR A 21 -23.68 38.27 11.28
N VAL A 22 -22.92 38.77 10.30
CA VAL A 22 -21.77 38.04 9.74
C VAL A 22 -20.71 37.76 10.81
N LEU A 23 -20.37 38.76 11.62
CA LEU A 23 -19.44 38.60 12.75
C LEU A 23 -19.97 37.60 13.79
N LEU A 24 -21.25 37.70 14.15
CA LEU A 24 -21.89 36.83 15.13
C LEU A 24 -21.92 35.38 14.63
N VAL A 25 -22.24 35.17 13.35
CA VAL A 25 -22.19 33.85 12.69
C VAL A 25 -20.77 33.32 12.67
N PHE A 26 -19.78 34.11 12.26
CA PHE A 26 -18.37 33.69 12.28
C PHE A 26 -17.91 33.33 13.71
N MET A 27 -18.31 34.10 14.71
CA MET A 27 -17.98 33.88 16.10
C MET A 27 -18.69 32.64 16.66
N LEU A 28 -19.94 32.39 16.28
CA LEU A 28 -20.67 31.16 16.58
C LEU A 28 -20.05 29.94 15.92
N LEU A 29 -19.66 30.01 14.64
CA LEU A 29 -18.97 28.91 13.96
C LEU A 29 -17.59 28.63 14.59
N SER A 30 -16.89 29.69 15.00
CA SER A 30 -15.61 29.59 15.70
C SER A 30 -15.78 28.95 17.08
N ALA A 31 -16.79 29.38 17.84
CA ALA A 31 -17.10 28.88 19.18
C ALA A 31 -17.73 27.48 19.18
N ALA A 32 -18.52 27.12 18.16
CA ALA A 32 -19.23 25.86 18.04
C ALA A 32 -18.36 24.69 17.54
N GLY A 33 -17.08 24.92 17.25
CA GLY A 33 -16.13 23.85 16.97
C GLY A 33 -15.50 23.87 15.57
N PHE A 34 -14.99 25.03 15.14
CA PHE A 34 -14.09 25.11 13.98
C PHE A 34 -12.80 24.30 14.17
N GLY A 35 -12.51 23.85 15.39
CA GLY A 35 -11.42 22.95 15.72
C GLY A 35 -11.45 21.65 14.91
N TRP A 36 -12.62 21.07 14.60
CA TRP A 36 -12.66 19.81 13.84
C TRP A 36 -12.15 19.97 12.39
N LEU A 37 -12.46 21.12 11.76
CA LEU A 37 -12.15 21.39 10.36
C LEU A 37 -10.68 21.78 10.24
N VAL A 38 -10.21 22.65 11.14
CA VAL A 38 -8.80 23.05 11.20
C VAL A 38 -7.94 21.83 11.53
N ASN A 39 -8.29 21.04 12.56
CA ASN A 39 -7.53 19.84 12.90
C ASN A 39 -7.54 18.81 11.76
N GLY A 40 -8.68 18.59 11.10
CA GLY A 40 -8.78 17.69 9.96
C GLY A 40 -7.90 18.13 8.80
N ILE A 41 -7.93 19.41 8.43
CA ILE A 41 -7.06 19.98 7.39
C ILE A 41 -5.58 19.85 7.79
N PHE A 42 -5.22 20.15 9.03
CA PHE A 42 -3.85 19.97 9.54
C PHE A 42 -3.38 18.51 9.44
N ILE A 43 -4.24 17.54 9.77
CA ILE A 43 -3.92 16.10 9.65
C ILE A 43 -3.71 15.72 8.18
N VAL A 44 -4.57 16.18 7.27
CA VAL A 44 -4.42 15.90 5.83
C VAL A 44 -3.14 16.53 5.29
N PHE A 45 -2.81 17.77 5.67
CA PHE A 45 -1.55 18.41 5.30
C PHE A 45 -0.33 17.67 5.84
N LEU A 46 -0.37 17.26 7.10
CA LEU A 46 0.69 16.47 7.72
C LEU A 46 0.85 15.13 7.00
N LEU A 47 -0.25 14.44 6.71
CA LEU A 47 -0.25 13.20 5.93
C LEU A 47 0.31 13.44 4.53
N LEU A 48 -0.08 14.51 3.84
CA LEU A 48 0.43 14.83 2.50
C LEU A 48 1.95 15.05 2.51
N LEU A 49 2.49 15.67 3.56
CA LEU A 49 3.92 15.88 3.75
C LEU A 49 4.65 14.60 4.15
N LEU A 50 4.07 13.76 5.01
CA LEU A 50 4.69 12.53 5.49
C LEU A 50 4.51 11.33 4.55
N ALA A 51 3.43 11.31 3.78
CA ALA A 51 3.08 10.25 2.83
C ALA A 51 4.21 9.92 1.86
N PRO A 52 4.91 10.87 1.20
CA PRO A 52 6.00 10.50 0.30
C PRO A 52 7.13 9.77 1.03
N PHE A 53 7.47 10.17 2.25
CA PHE A 53 8.50 9.50 3.05
C PHE A 53 8.06 8.09 3.44
N ALA A 54 6.84 7.95 3.96
CA ALA A 54 6.28 6.65 4.32
C ALA A 54 6.17 5.73 3.10
N ALA A 55 5.72 6.25 1.96
CA ALA A 55 5.60 5.51 0.70
C ALA A 55 6.95 4.95 0.26
N ILE A 56 8.03 5.77 0.28
CA ILE A 56 9.37 5.30 -0.08
C ILE A 56 9.85 4.21 0.88
N LEU A 57 9.63 4.35 2.19
CA LEU A 57 10.04 3.34 3.17
C LEU A 57 9.30 2.01 2.98
N VAL A 58 7.98 2.06 2.79
CA VAL A 58 7.16 0.88 2.52
C VAL A 58 7.57 0.22 1.21
N LEU A 59 7.77 1.00 0.15
CA LEU A 59 8.21 0.48 -1.15
C LEU A 59 9.58 -0.17 -1.05
N ARG A 60 10.57 0.47 -0.39
CA ARG A 60 11.90 -0.12 -0.19
C ARG A 60 11.83 -1.42 0.60
N TRP A 61 11.07 -1.43 1.70
CA TRP A 61 10.88 -2.63 2.51
C TRP A 61 10.22 -3.76 1.70
N TRP A 62 9.16 -3.45 0.96
CA TRP A 62 8.46 -4.42 0.12
C TRP A 62 9.36 -5.00 -0.98
N VAL A 63 10.09 -4.16 -1.72
CA VAL A 63 11.03 -4.61 -2.75
C VAL A 63 12.09 -5.53 -2.14
N SER A 64 12.68 -5.17 -1.00
CA SER A 64 13.70 -6.02 -0.35
C SER A 64 13.19 -7.39 0.10
N ARG A 65 11.87 -7.53 0.32
CA ARG A 65 11.23 -8.78 0.75
C ARG A 65 10.69 -9.61 -0.42
N ASN A 66 10.35 -8.96 -1.53
CA ASN A 66 9.70 -9.59 -2.67
C ASN A 66 10.66 -9.81 -3.86
N LEU A 67 11.81 -9.15 -3.88
CA LEU A 67 12.83 -9.34 -4.91
C LEU A 67 13.66 -10.58 -4.58
N VAL A 68 13.70 -11.50 -5.54
CA VAL A 68 14.41 -12.78 -5.47
C VAL A 68 15.51 -12.76 -6.52
N GLU A 69 16.74 -13.08 -6.11
CA GLU A 69 17.88 -13.22 -7.00
C GLU A 69 18.31 -14.69 -6.98
N ASP A 70 18.20 -15.35 -8.12
CA ASP A 70 18.48 -16.79 -8.24
C ASP A 70 18.95 -17.12 -9.68
N GLN A 71 19.33 -18.36 -9.94
CA GLN A 71 19.84 -18.85 -11.22
C GLN A 71 18.74 -19.55 -12.03
N CYS A 72 18.75 -19.34 -13.35
CA CYS A 72 17.88 -20.09 -14.25
C CYS A 72 18.29 -21.57 -14.26
N PRO A 73 17.42 -22.54 -13.92
CA PRO A 73 17.77 -23.97 -13.86
C PRO A 73 18.02 -24.61 -15.24
N VAL A 74 17.93 -23.83 -16.33
CA VAL A 74 18.07 -24.32 -17.71
C VAL A 74 19.35 -23.84 -18.37
N CYS A 75 19.78 -22.61 -18.06
CA CYS A 75 20.92 -21.97 -18.70
C CYS A 75 21.91 -21.33 -17.72
N ASP A 76 21.71 -21.54 -16.41
CA ASP A 76 22.53 -21.03 -15.32
C ASP A 76 22.72 -19.50 -15.29
N TYR A 77 21.84 -18.77 -15.99
CA TYR A 77 21.85 -17.31 -16.00
C TYR A 77 21.24 -16.75 -14.71
N THR A 78 21.99 -15.92 -13.99
CA THR A 78 21.54 -15.20 -12.79
C THR A 78 20.69 -13.99 -13.14
N PHE A 79 19.47 -13.89 -12.61
CA PHE A 79 18.63 -12.71 -12.78
C PHE A 79 17.72 -12.47 -11.58
N THR A 80 17.19 -11.26 -11.48
CA THR A 80 16.25 -10.89 -10.41
C THR A 80 14.82 -11.00 -10.90
N GLY A 81 13.98 -11.67 -10.11
CA GLY A 81 12.53 -11.76 -10.32
C GLY A 81 11.77 -11.31 -9.08
N PHE A 82 10.50 -10.92 -9.26
CA PHE A 82 9.61 -10.76 -8.11
C PHE A 82 9.08 -12.13 -7.69
N ASN A 83 8.83 -12.33 -6.40
CA ASN A 83 8.21 -13.57 -5.91
C ASN A 83 6.74 -13.64 -6.34
N ASN A 84 6.23 -14.84 -6.60
CA ASN A 84 4.87 -15.14 -7.06
C ASN A 84 4.46 -14.50 -8.40
N VAL A 85 5.43 -14.25 -9.29
CA VAL A 85 5.12 -13.85 -10.68
C VAL A 85 5.77 -14.80 -11.67
N ASP A 86 5.12 -14.88 -12.83
CA ASP A 86 5.64 -15.61 -13.97
C ASP A 86 6.60 -14.72 -14.75
N VAL A 87 7.83 -15.21 -14.93
CA VAL A 87 8.92 -14.49 -15.56
C VAL A 87 9.52 -15.35 -16.66
N ARG A 88 9.87 -14.73 -17.79
CA ARG A 88 10.62 -15.39 -18.85
C ARG A 88 12.09 -15.08 -18.67
N CYS A 89 12.94 -16.11 -18.70
CA CYS A 89 14.37 -15.91 -18.61
C CYS A 89 14.85 -15.03 -19.78
N PRO A 90 15.61 -13.94 -19.52
CA PRO A 90 16.11 -13.06 -20.58
C PRO A 90 17.18 -13.71 -21.47
N SER A 91 17.82 -14.79 -21.02
CA SER A 91 18.86 -15.50 -21.78
C SER A 91 18.31 -16.61 -22.67
N CYS A 92 17.41 -17.45 -22.16
CA CYS A 92 16.90 -18.62 -22.90
C CYS A 92 15.42 -18.52 -23.31
N GLY A 93 14.66 -17.56 -22.78
CA GLY A 93 13.24 -17.38 -23.08
C GLY A 93 12.29 -18.36 -22.38
N GLU A 94 12.80 -19.24 -21.52
CA GLU A 94 12.00 -20.23 -20.80
C GLU A 94 11.01 -19.57 -19.82
N PRO A 95 9.74 -19.99 -19.78
CA PRO A 95 8.78 -19.55 -18.77
C PRO A 95 9.07 -20.20 -17.41
N LEU A 96 9.30 -19.36 -16.40
CA LEU A 96 9.58 -19.76 -15.03
C LEU A 96 8.57 -19.10 -14.09
N THR A 97 8.27 -19.75 -12.98
CA THR A 97 7.50 -19.18 -11.88
C THR A 97 8.42 -19.03 -10.67
N VAL A 98 8.44 -17.84 -10.08
CA VAL A 98 9.19 -17.58 -8.86
C VAL A 98 8.34 -18.03 -7.67
N ALA A 99 8.74 -19.11 -7.01
CA ALA A 99 8.07 -19.64 -5.83
C ALA A 99 9.10 -19.93 -4.75
N GLU A 100 8.78 -19.58 -3.50
CA GLU A 100 9.64 -19.85 -2.34
C GLU A 100 11.07 -19.29 -2.46
N ASN A 101 11.21 -18.09 -3.05
CA ASN A 101 12.52 -17.46 -3.33
C ASN A 101 13.41 -18.26 -4.29
N GLN A 102 12.84 -19.12 -5.14
CA GLN A 102 13.59 -19.85 -6.17
C GLN A 102 12.87 -19.82 -7.51
N PHE A 103 13.63 -19.94 -8.59
CA PHE A 103 13.07 -20.11 -9.94
C PHE A 103 12.67 -21.57 -10.17
N LYS A 104 11.36 -21.83 -10.22
CA LYS A 104 10.82 -23.15 -10.57
C LYS A 104 10.28 -23.13 -12.00
N ARG A 105 10.37 -24.26 -12.71
CA ARG A 105 9.72 -24.38 -14.02
C ARG A 105 8.20 -24.38 -13.86
N GLN A 106 7.49 -23.79 -14.82
CA GLN A 106 6.06 -24.05 -14.99
C GLN A 106 5.88 -25.45 -15.58
N THR A 107 5.93 -26.47 -14.73
CA THR A 107 5.52 -27.81 -15.16
C THR A 107 3.99 -27.83 -15.31
N PRO A 108 3.46 -28.24 -16.48
CA PRO A 108 2.06 -28.64 -16.56
C PRO A 108 1.81 -29.77 -15.54
N PRO A 109 0.62 -29.85 -14.92
CA PRO A 109 0.29 -30.80 -13.84
C PRO A 109 0.14 -32.26 -14.33
N GLY A 110 1.07 -32.76 -15.14
CA GLY A 110 0.93 -34.02 -15.87
C GLY A 110 2.18 -34.90 -15.97
N THR A 111 3.29 -34.58 -15.30
CA THR A 111 4.40 -35.52 -15.16
C THR A 111 4.32 -36.14 -13.79
N ILE A 112 3.81 -37.37 -13.77
CA ILE A 112 3.72 -38.26 -12.62
C ILE A 112 5.11 -38.36 -11.99
N ASP A 113 5.22 -37.98 -10.72
CA ASP A 113 6.30 -38.42 -9.85
C ASP A 113 6.23 -39.95 -9.83
N VAL A 114 7.05 -40.59 -10.65
CA VAL A 114 7.32 -42.01 -10.47
C VAL A 114 8.24 -42.05 -9.26
N ASP A 115 7.64 -42.27 -8.09
CA ASP A 115 8.33 -42.90 -6.96
C ASP A 115 8.87 -44.24 -7.45
N ALA A 116 10.01 -44.21 -8.14
CA ALA A 116 10.86 -45.36 -8.34
C ALA A 116 11.58 -45.63 -7.02
N GLU A 117 10.80 -45.94 -5.98
CA GLU A 117 11.30 -46.75 -4.88
C GLU A 117 11.76 -48.04 -5.56
N THR A 118 13.08 -48.17 -5.69
CA THR A 118 13.74 -49.35 -6.20
C THR A 118 13.30 -50.52 -5.34
N ILE A 119 12.26 -51.24 -5.77
CA ILE A 119 11.96 -52.56 -5.25
C ILE A 119 13.19 -53.39 -5.62
N GLU A 120 14.06 -53.56 -4.62
CA GLU A 120 15.22 -54.42 -4.67
C GLU A 120 14.73 -55.80 -5.08
N VAL A 121 14.95 -56.15 -6.34
CA VAL A 121 14.72 -57.52 -6.80
C VAL A 121 15.84 -58.34 -6.16
N ASP A 122 15.51 -59.01 -5.05
CA ASP A 122 16.35 -60.04 -4.42
C ASP A 122 16.55 -61.19 -5.41
N VAL A 123 17.58 -61.06 -6.26
CA VAL A 123 18.08 -62.17 -7.05
C VAL A 123 18.90 -63.04 -6.10
N LYS A 124 18.23 -63.97 -5.42
CA LYS A 124 18.86 -65.14 -4.80
C LYS A 124 19.59 -65.93 -5.89
N GLN A 125 20.89 -65.69 -6.02
CA GLN A 125 21.81 -66.59 -6.70
C GLN A 125 21.85 -67.88 -5.88
N LEU A 126 21.24 -68.95 -6.39
CA LEU A 126 21.51 -70.31 -5.94
C LEU A 126 22.84 -70.75 -6.58
N GLU A 127 23.84 -70.98 -5.75
CA GLU A 127 25.10 -71.64 -6.10
C GLU A 127 25.10 -73.07 -5.52
N ASP A 128 25.77 -73.96 -6.25
CA ASP A 128 25.62 -75.43 -6.33
C ASP A 128 25.85 -76.26 -5.06
#